data_AF-A0A967F4W7-F1
#
_entry.id   AF-A0A967F4W7-F1
#
_cell.length_a   1.000
_cell.length_b   1.000
_cell.length_c   1.000
_cell.angle_alpha   90.00
_cell.angle_beta   90.00
_cell.angle_gamma   90.00
#
_symmetry.space_group_name_H-M   'P 1'
#
loop_
_entity.id
_entity.type
_entity.pdbx_description
1 polymer ?
#
loop_
_entity_poly.entity_id
_entity_poly.type
_entity_poly.pdbx_seq_one_letter_code
_entity_poly.pdbx_strand_id
1 'polypeptide(L)' 'IIEAMKMFNQIEAESSGTVVAILVENGQPVEFDQPLFVLR' A
#
# COMPACT_ATOMS: atom_id res chain seq x y z
N ILE A 1 -3.55 2.16 -4.39
CA ILE A 1 -3.97 3.59 -4.24
C ILE A 1 -4.58 3.72 -2.87
N ILE A 2 -4.25 4.79 -2.15
CA ILE A 2 -4.85 5.11 -0.85
C ILE A 2 -5.70 6.37 -1.02
N GLU A 3 -6.92 6.35 -0.48
CA GLU A 3 -7.75 7.55 -0.38
C GLU A 3 -7.50 8.22 0.97
N ALA A 4 -7.18 9.50 0.96
CA ALA A 4 -6.96 10.30 2.15
C ALA A 4 -7.56 11.71 1.94
N MET A 5 -8.56 12.08 2.75
CA MET A 5 -9.22 13.39 2.68
C MET A 5 -9.71 13.76 1.27
N LYS A 6 -10.36 12.83 0.56
CA LYS A 6 -10.82 12.97 -0.84
C LYS A 6 -9.70 13.06 -1.87
N MET A 7 -8.45 12.83 -1.48
CA MET A 7 -7.32 12.72 -2.41
C MET A 7 -6.97 11.25 -2.64
N PHE A 8 -6.68 10.89 -3.87
CA PHE A 8 -6.23 9.54 -4.24
C PHE A 8 -4.73 9.55 -4.46
N ASN A 9 -4.00 8.93 -3.54
CA ASN A 9 -2.55 8.84 -3.57
C ASN A 9 -2.13 7.51 -4.20
N GLN A 10 -1.32 7.57 -5.26
CA GLN A 10 -0.66 6.40 -5.80
C GLN A 10 0.54 6.08 -4.92
N ILE A 11 0.66 4.81 -4.53
CA ILE A 11 1.82 4.32 -3.79
C ILE A 11 2.73 3.64 -4.80
N GLU A 12 3.94 4.16 -4.93
CA GLU A 12 4.97 3.62 -5.79
C GLU A 12 5.93 2.76 -4.96
N ALA A 13 6.46 1.69 -5.56
CA ALA A 13 7.46 0.86 -4.90
C ALA A 13 8.80 1.59 -4.87
N GLU A 14 9.44 1.68 -3.70
CA GLU A 14 10.77 2.28 -3.57
C GLU A 14 11.89 1.43 -4.21
N SER A 15 11.61 0.14 -4.43
CA SER A 15 12.55 -0.82 -5.01
C SER A 15 11.86 -1.79 -5.96
N SER A 16 12.59 -2.23 -6.99
CA SER A 16 12.15 -3.32 -7.87
C SER A 16 12.13 -4.66 -7.13
N GLY A 17 11.18 -5.52 -7.47
CA GLY A 17 11.06 -6.86 -6.88
C GLY A 17 9.78 -7.57 -7.32
N THR A 18 9.50 -8.72 -6.69
CA THR A 18 8.27 -9.50 -6.89
C THR A 18 7.37 -9.35 -5.66
N VAL A 19 6.08 -9.06 -5.85
CA VAL A 19 5.09 -9.04 -4.76
C VAL A 19 4.91 -10.46 -4.23
N VAL A 20 5.24 -10.67 -2.95
CA VAL A 20 5.08 -11.98 -2.28
C VAL A 20 3.90 -12.01 -1.32
N ALA A 21 3.46 -10.85 -0.82
CA ALA A 21 2.25 -10.73 0.00
C ALA A 21 1.58 -9.37 -0.15
N ILE A 22 0.25 -9.37 -0.05
CA ILE A 22 -0.61 -8.19 0.09
C ILE A 22 -1.17 -8.26 1.51
N LEU A 23 -0.92 -7.25 2.33
CA LEU A 23 -1.19 -7.26 3.77
C LEU A 23 -2.48 -6.52 4.16
N VAL A 24 -3.17 -5.94 3.18
CA VAL A 24 -4.38 -5.13 3.37
C VAL A 24 -5.42 -5.48 2.32
N GLU A 25 -6.69 -5.40 2.71
CA GLU A 25 -7.82 -5.59 1.80
C GLU A 25 -8.29 -4.26 1.20
N ASN A 26 -8.99 -4.31 0.06
CA ASN A 26 -9.55 -3.11 -0.56
C ASN A 26 -10.63 -2.49 0.33
N GLY A 27 -10.52 -1.19 0.59
CA GLY A 27 -11.43 -0.47 1.48
C GLY A 27 -11.10 -0.62 2.97
N GLN A 28 -10.07 -1.40 3.33
CA GLN A 28 -9.57 -1.45 4.69
C GLN A 28 -8.89 -0.12 5.05
N PRO A 29 -9.18 0.48 6.22
CA PRO A 29 -8.44 1.64 6.69
C PRO A 29 -6.98 1.28 6.99
N VAL A 30 -6.08 2.23 6.75
CA VAL A 30 -4.64 2.07 6.99
C VAL A 30 -4.10 3.24 7.80
N GLU A 31 -3.10 2.99 8.64
CA GLU A 31 -2.42 4.00 9.44
C GLU A 31 -1.04 4.37 8.85
N PHE A 32 -0.44 5.44 9.40
CA PHE A 32 0.93 5.81 9.06
C PHE A 32 1.90 4.69 9.45
N ASP A 33 2.92 4.45 8.62
CA ASP A 33 3.87 3.34 8.73
C ASP A 33 3.27 1.92 8.72
N GLN A 34 1.99 1.76 8.39
CA GLN A 34 1.40 0.43 8.24
C GLN A 34 1.95 -0.29 6.99
N PRO A 35 2.47 -1.53 7.11
CA PRO A 35 2.91 -2.31 5.97
C PRO A 35 1.75 -2.67 5.01
N LEU A 36 1.96 -2.48 3.70
CA LEU A 36 0.94 -2.76 2.67
C LEU A 36 1.28 -3.99 1.82
N PHE A 37 2.54 -4.11 1.42
CA PHE A 37 3.04 -5.16 0.53
C PHE A 37 4.38 -5.68 1.03
N VAL A 38 4.66 -6.95 0.76
CA VAL A 38 5.99 -7.53 0.93
C VAL A 38 6.55 -7.79 -0.45
N LEU A 39 7.78 -7.31 -0.69
CA LEU A 39 8.53 -7.52 -1.93
C LEU A 39 9.72 -8.44 -1.69
N ARG A 40 10.08 -9.25 -2.69
CA ARG A 40 11.32 -10.05 -2.76
C ARG A 40 12.19 -9.63 -3.93
#